data_AF-A0A1V4SW87-F1
#
_entry.id   AF-A0A1V4SW87-F1
#
_cell.length_a   1.000
_cell.length_b   1.000
_cell.length_c   1.000
_cell.angle_alpha   90.00
_cell.angle_beta   90.00
_cell.angle_gamma   90.00
#
_symmetry.space_group_name_H-M   'P 1'
#
loop_
_entity.id
_entity.type
_entity.pdbx_description
1 polymer ?
#
loop_
_entity_poly.entity_id
_entity_poly.type
_entity_poly.pdbx_seq_one_letter_code
_entity_poly.pdbx_strand_id
1 'polypeptide(L)' 'MGNDLKTNSRLVFGFIESHFLKTKEKLSVGDIVIPGINIDDVQTIIYSLANRGKIEIDKSSIQPYITKILN' A
#
# COMPACT_ATOMS: atom_id res chain seq x y z
N MET A 1 10.75 20.74 2.31
CA MET A 1 10.82 19.58 3.22
C MET A 1 9.99 18.48 2.59
N GLY A 2 10.63 17.48 1.98
CA GLY A 2 9.95 16.29 1.48
C GLY A 2 10.50 15.08 2.21
N ASN A 3 9.63 14.26 2.80
CA ASN A 3 10.06 12.93 3.24
C ASN A 3 10.53 12.16 1.99
N ASP A 4 11.78 11.68 2.00
CA ASP A 4 12.35 10.92 0.89
C ASP A 4 11.41 9.77 0.48
N LEU A 5 11.12 9.64 -0.82
CA LEU A 5 10.20 8.65 -1.39
C LEU A 5 10.47 7.22 -0.90
N LYS A 6 11.74 6.92 -0.64
CA LYS A 6 12.21 5.63 -0.11
C LYS A 6 11.76 5.37 1.33
N THR A 7 11.73 6.40 2.18
CA THR A 7 11.23 6.31 3.56
C THR A 7 9.73 6.12 3.58
N ASN A 8 8.99 6.88 2.75
CA ASN A 8 7.54 6.73 2.60
C ASN A 8 7.17 5.33 2.10
N SER A 9 7.94 4.79 1.14
CA SER A 9 7.72 3.44 0.61
C SER A 9 7.83 2.35 1.68
N ARG A 10 8.79 2.50 2.62
CA ARG A 10 8.93 1.58 3.77
C ARG A 10 7.76 1.67 4.73
N LEU A 11 7.29 2.89 5.03
CA LEU A 11 6.15 3.11 5.93
C LEU A 11 4.86 2.51 5.36
N VAL A 12 4.58 2.75 4.07
CA VAL A 12 3.42 2.18 3.39
C VAL A 12 3.48 0.67 3.36
N PHE A 13 4.61 0.09 2.97
CA PHE A 13 4.75 -1.37 2.93
C PHE A 13 4.59 -1.99 4.33
N GLY A 14 5.24 -1.41 5.35
CA GLY A 14 5.13 -1.90 6.73
C GLY A 14 3.71 -1.77 7.30
N PHE A 15 2.95 -0.74 6.91
CA PHE A 15 1.53 -0.64 7.26
C PHE A 15 0.71 -1.79 6.66
N ILE A 16 0.91 -2.06 5.36
CA ILE A 16 0.23 -3.16 4.65
C ILE A 16 0.60 -4.50 5.29
N GLU A 17 1.89 -4.76 5.54
CA GLU A 17 2.37 -5.98 6.22
C GLU A 17 1.70 -6.15 7.59
N SER A 18 1.68 -5.10 8.40
CA SER A 18 1.08 -5.13 9.73
C SER A 18 -0.43 -5.41 9.69
N HIS A 19 -1.15 -4.83 8.71
CA HIS A 19 -2.58 -5.09 8.53
C HIS A 19 -2.82 -6.56 8.19
N PHE A 20 -2.18 -7.08 7.15
CA PHE A 20 -2.35 -8.48 6.72
C PHE A 20 -1.90 -9.48 7.79
N LEU A 21 -0.89 -9.14 8.60
CA LEU A 21 -0.46 -9.99 9.71
C LEU A 21 -1.54 -10.08 10.81
N LYS A 22 -2.27 -8.99 11.07
CA LYS A 22 -3.27 -8.90 12.15
C LYS A 22 -4.66 -9.39 11.73
N THR A 23 -5.14 -8.95 10.58
CA THR A 23 -6.53 -9.20 10.12
C THR A 23 -6.59 -10.36 9.14
N LYS A 24 -5.55 -10.55 8.32
CA LYS A 24 -5.56 -11.41 7.12
C LYS A 24 -6.67 -11.06 6.12
N GLU A 25 -7.19 -9.83 6.20
CA GLU A 25 -8.25 -9.35 5.33
C GLU A 25 -7.70 -8.51 4.18
N LYS A 26 -8.47 -8.43 3.10
CA LYS A 26 -8.20 -7.54 1.97
C LYS A 26 -8.26 -6.08 2.42
N LEU A 27 -7.39 -5.25 1.88
CA LEU A 27 -7.24 -3.85 2.27
C LEU A 27 -7.50 -2.94 1.07
N SER A 28 -8.49 -2.06 1.16
CA SER A 28 -8.73 -1.07 0.10
C SER A 28 -7.56 -0.09 0.01
N VAL A 29 -7.12 0.22 -1.19
CA VAL A 29 -6.07 1.21 -1.43
C VAL A 29 -6.48 2.59 -0.91
N GLY A 30 -7.77 2.93 -0.99
CA GLY A 30 -8.32 4.19 -0.49
C GLY A 30 -8.40 4.29 1.04
N ASP A 31 -8.41 3.16 1.75
CA ASP A 31 -8.48 3.12 3.21
C ASP A 31 -7.09 3.28 3.86
N ILE A 32 -6.01 3.25 3.08
CA ILE A 32 -4.64 3.39 3.58
C ILE A 32 -4.33 4.87 3.77
N VAL A 33 -4.40 5.31 5.02
CA VAL A 33 -4.05 6.67 5.43
C VAL A 33 -2.81 6.63 6.31
N ILE A 34 -1.74 7.29 5.88
CA ILE A 34 -0.49 7.39 6.65
C ILE A 34 -0.26 8.86 7.01
N PRO A 35 -0.24 9.21 8.32
CA PRO A 35 0.01 10.57 8.76
C PRO A 35 1.31 11.14 8.15
N GLY A 36 1.20 12.31 7.51
CA GLY A 36 2.34 12.99 6.90
C GLY A 36 2.72 12.52 5.50
N ILE A 37 1.91 11.66 4.86
CA ILE A 37 2.06 11.27 3.46
C ILE A 37 0.77 11.61 2.71
N ASN A 38 0.88 12.22 1.53
CA ASN A 38 -0.28 12.51 0.70
C ASN A 38 -0.89 11.20 0.18
N ILE A 39 -2.23 11.13 0.07
CA ILE A 39 -2.93 9.97 -0.44
C ILE A 39 -2.49 9.61 -1.87
N ASP A 40 -2.21 10.61 -2.71
CA ASP A 40 -1.70 10.39 -4.07
C ASP A 40 -0.32 9.70 -4.07
N ASP A 41 0.55 10.07 -3.12
CA ASP A 41 1.86 9.43 -2.92
C ASP A 41 1.68 7.99 -2.41
N VAL A 42 0.76 7.78 -1.45
CA VAL A 42 0.43 6.44 -0.93
C VAL A 42 -0.04 5.53 -2.06
N GLN A 43 -0.97 6.00 -2.91
CA GLN A 43 -1.44 5.25 -4.07
C GLN A 43 -0.31 4.94 -5.04
N THR A 44 0.52 5.93 -5.36
CA THR A 44 1.68 5.76 -6.25
C THR A 44 2.65 4.70 -5.72
N ILE A 45 2.93 4.74 -4.41
CA ILE A 45 3.78 3.76 -3.74
C ILE A 45 3.17 2.35 -3.81
N ILE A 46 1.87 2.22 -3.51
CA ILE A 46 1.15 0.95 -3.57
C ILE A 46 1.22 0.34 -4.98
N TYR A 47 0.96 1.13 -6.02
CA TYR A 47 1.09 0.66 -7.39
C TYR A 47 2.53 0.30 -7.75
N SER A 48 3.52 1.04 -7.23
CA SER A 48 4.94 0.70 -7.41
C SER A 48 5.29 -0.63 -6.75
N LEU A 49 4.77 -0.90 -5.55
CA LEU A 49 4.95 -2.17 -4.84
C LEU A 49 4.31 -3.34 -5.61
N ALA A 50 3.12 -3.15 -6.15
CA ALA A 50 2.47 -4.15 -7.00
C ALA A 50 3.24 -4.42 -8.29
N ASN A 51 3.73 -3.37 -8.95
CA ASN A 51 4.52 -3.51 -10.17
C ASN A 51 5.87 -4.21 -9.92
N ARG A 52 6.43 -4.07 -8.72
CA ARG A 52 7.63 -4.79 -8.27
C ARG A 52 7.35 -6.22 -7.79
N GLY A 53 6.09 -6.67 -7.85
CA GLY A 53 5.68 -8.00 -7.41
C GLY A 53 5.79 -8.21 -5.91
N LYS A 54 5.67 -7.14 -5.09
CA LYS A 54 5.66 -7.23 -3.62
C LYS A 54 4.27 -7.41 -3.02
N ILE A 55 3.24 -7.03 -3.75
CA ILE A 55 1.85 -7.20 -3.35
C ILE A 55 1.01 -7.49 -4.60
N GLU A 56 -0.14 -8.15 -4.43
CA GLU A 56 -1.17 -8.20 -5.47
C GLU A 56 -2.28 -7.20 -5.17
N ILE A 57 -2.76 -6.56 -6.24
CA ILE A 57 -3.88 -5.63 -6.20
C ILE A 57 -4.91 -6.13 -7.21
N ASP A 58 -6.15 -6.33 -6.76
CA ASP A 58 -7.28 -6.43 -7.67
C ASP A 58 -7.70 -5.04 -8.11
N LYS A 59 -7.59 -4.78 -9.41
CA LYS A 59 -8.00 -3.52 -10.05
C LYS A 59 -9.36 -3.63 -10.73
N SER A 60 -10.05 -4.76 -10.57
CA SER A 60 -11.31 -5.06 -11.25
C SER A 60 -12.48 -4.28 -10.65
N SER A 61 -12.33 -3.79 -9.42
CA SER A 61 -13.33 -2.99 -8.71
C SER A 61 -13.05 -1.49 -8.83
N ILE A 62 -14.13 -0.69 -8.74
CA ILE A 62 -14.09 0.78 -8.70
C ILE A 62 -13.09 1.27 -7.63
N GLN A 63 -13.01 0.56 -6.50
CA GLN A 63 -11.98 0.75 -5.50
C GLN A 63 -11.00 -0.42 -5.54
N PRO A 64 -9.73 -0.20 -5.92
CA PRO A 64 -8.74 -1.26 -5.93
C PRO A 64 -8.42 -1.71 -4.51
N TYR A 65 -8.22 -3.01 -4.33
CA TYR A 65 -7.87 -3.60 -3.04
C TYR A 65 -6.64 -4.49 -3.16
N ILE A 66 -5.79 -4.41 -2.14
CA ILE A 66 -4.67 -5.32 -1.95
C ILE A 66 -5.27 -6.66 -1.51
N THR A 67 -4.91 -7.74 -2.21
CA THR A 67 -5.44 -9.09 -1.96
C THR A 67 -4.44 -9.96 -1.20
N LYS A 68 -3.14 -9.77 -1.43
CA LYS A 68 -2.07 -10.50 -0.73
C LYS A 68 -0.71 -9.79 -0.81
N ILE A 69 0.19 -10.17 0.11
CA ILE A 69 1.61 -9.79 0.09
C ILE A 69 2.42 -10.94 -0.53
N LEU A 70 3.36 -10.57 -1.39
CA LEU A 70 4.25 -11.48 -2.12
C LEU A 70 5.68 -11.36 -1.56
N ASN A 71 6.38 -12.49 -1.43
CA ASN A 71 7.72 -12.55 -0.85
C ASN A 71 8.80 -12.46 -1.96
#